data_AF-A0A7S4ME77-F1
#
_entry.id   AF-A0A7S4ME77-F1
#
_cell.length_a   1.000
_cell.length_b   1.000
_cell.length_c   1.000
_cell.angle_alpha   90.00
_cell.angle_beta   90.00
_cell.angle_gamma   90.00
#
_symmetry.space_group_name_H-M   'P 1'
#
loop_
_entity.id
_entity.type
_entity.pdbx_description
1 polymer ?
#
loop_
_entity_poly.entity_id
_entity_poly.type
_entity_poly.pdbx_seq_one_letter_code
_entity_poly.pdbx_strand_id
1 'polypeptide(L)'
;FNLLTLHAYICIGQPNSKKTWLDLQTYSCYEIDGKVYSLLEIEHCVLRGAMGIGKWLGSANELVRPIEPSSERYPCICTKPIPHIYFLLCNGINSSPILHVFSPGSLQKDIELVSQAFLQSNVSLDLIALKEVC
;
A
#
# COMPACT_ATOMS: atom_id res chain seq x y z
N PHE A 1 3.72 2.78 7.74
CA PHE A 1 3.17 1.52 7.19
C PHE A 1 4.21 0.41 7.15
N ASN A 2 5.23 0.46 6.28
CA ASN A 2 6.22 -0.63 6.12
C ASN A 2 6.79 -1.19 7.45
N LEU A 3 7.18 -0.29 8.37
CA LEU A 3 7.67 -0.69 9.70
C LEU A 3 6.61 -1.42 10.53
N LEU A 4 5.34 -0.99 10.46
CA LEU A 4 4.21 -1.63 11.15
C LEU A 4 3.93 -3.01 10.56
N THR A 5 4.06 -3.17 9.24
CA THR A 5 3.96 -4.48 8.58
C THR A 5 5.08 -5.41 9.03
N LEU A 6 6.33 -4.91 9.09
CA LEU A 6 7.47 -5.69 9.60
C LEU A 6 7.28 -6.07 11.07
N HIS A 7 6.81 -5.14 11.90
CA HIS A 7 6.50 -5.42 13.30
C HIS A 7 5.44 -6.52 13.44
N ALA A 8 4.37 -6.48 12.63
CA ALA A 8 3.37 -7.54 12.60
C ALA A 8 3.97 -8.91 12.24
N TYR A 9 4.91 -8.95 11.28
CA TYR A 9 5.62 -10.19 10.93
C TYR A 9 6.46 -10.74 12.08
N ILE A 10 7.12 -9.87 12.84
CA ILE A 10 7.92 -10.28 14.00
C ILE A 10 7.02 -10.81 15.11
N CYS A 11 5.88 -10.17 15.38
CA CYS A 11 4.99 -10.55 16.47
C CYS A 11 4.11 -11.77 16.17
N ILE A 12 3.58 -11.88 14.94
CA ILE A 12 2.57 -12.88 14.56
C ILE A 12 3.17 -13.98 13.67
N GLY A 13 4.24 -13.67 12.94
CA GLY A 13 4.85 -14.55 11.94
C GLY A 13 4.51 -14.16 10.50
N GLN A 14 5.28 -14.71 9.56
CA GLN A 14 5.09 -14.44 8.13
C GLN A 14 3.88 -15.22 7.59
N PRO A 15 2.95 -14.57 6.87
CA PRO A 15 1.81 -15.27 6.30
C PRO A 15 2.25 -16.18 5.15
N ASN A 16 1.71 -17.39 5.08
CA ASN A 16 2.02 -18.39 4.06
C ASN A 16 0.88 -18.64 3.06
N SER A 17 -0.26 -17.98 3.26
CA SER A 17 -1.46 -18.05 2.41
C SER A 17 -2.14 -16.70 2.32
N LYS A 18 -3.00 -16.52 1.29
CA LYS A 18 -3.83 -15.32 1.15
C LYS A 18 -4.70 -15.07 2.38
N LYS A 19 -5.26 -16.14 2.98
CA LYS A 19 -6.07 -16.04 4.18
C LYS A 19 -5.24 -15.53 5.36
N THR A 20 -4.10 -16.15 5.65
CA THR A 20 -3.22 -15.70 6.75
C THR A 20 -2.69 -14.29 6.51
N TRP A 21 -2.51 -13.88 5.25
CA TRP A 21 -2.13 -12.51 4.91
C TRP A 21 -3.25 -11.52 5.23
N LEU A 22 -4.48 -11.83 4.84
CA LEU A 22 -5.66 -11.01 5.18
C LEU A 22 -5.90 -10.94 6.69
N ASP A 23 -5.80 -12.09 7.38
CA ASP A 23 -5.93 -12.16 8.85
C ASP A 23 -4.86 -11.26 9.50
N LEU A 24 -3.59 -11.36 9.06
CA LEU A 24 -2.53 -10.49 9.55
C LEU A 24 -2.82 -9.00 9.30
N GLN A 25 -3.28 -8.63 8.10
CA GLN A 25 -3.61 -7.25 7.75
C GLN A 25 -4.78 -6.69 8.57
N THR A 26 -5.78 -7.52 8.86
CA THR A 26 -7.02 -7.12 9.55
C THR A 26 -6.82 -7.06 11.07
N TYR A 27 -6.10 -8.01 11.64
CA TYR A 27 -5.93 -8.13 13.09
C TYR A 27 -4.73 -7.37 13.65
N SER A 28 -3.77 -6.98 12.80
CA SER A 28 -2.65 -6.14 13.23
C SER A 28 -3.08 -4.68 13.29
N CYS A 29 -3.41 -4.23 14.50
CA CYS A 29 -3.88 -2.88 14.76
C CYS A 29 -2.84 -2.04 15.49
N TYR A 30 -2.79 -0.75 15.17
CA TYR A 30 -1.87 0.22 15.76
C TYR A 30 -2.61 1.49 16.14
N GLU A 31 -2.26 2.04 17.30
CA GLU A 31 -2.72 3.35 17.73
C GLU A 31 -1.81 4.43 17.13
N ILE A 32 -2.43 5.39 16.45
CA ILE A 32 -1.78 6.54 15.83
C ILE A 32 -2.63 7.77 16.16
N ASP A 33 -2.06 8.71 16.93
CA ASP A 33 -2.77 9.95 17.30
C ASP A 33 -4.13 9.68 17.99
N GLY A 34 -4.14 8.76 18.96
CA GLY A 34 -5.33 8.35 19.72
C GLY A 34 -6.37 7.55 18.93
N LYS A 35 -6.08 7.21 17.66
CA LYS A 35 -6.99 6.49 16.76
C LYS A 35 -6.39 5.13 16.41
N VAL A 36 -7.21 4.09 16.44
CA VAL A 36 -6.76 2.73 16.09
C VAL A 36 -7.01 2.45 14.61
N TYR A 37 -6.01 1.89 13.96
CA TYR A 37 -6.08 1.46 12.56
C TYR A 37 -5.48 0.07 12.40
N SER A 38 -6.18 -0.80 11.67
CA SER A 38 -5.57 -2.02 11.13
C SER A 38 -4.59 -1.70 10.00
N LEU A 39 -3.62 -2.59 9.72
CA LEU A 39 -2.74 -2.44 8.55
C LEU A 39 -3.56 -2.35 7.25
N LEU A 40 -4.64 -3.12 7.15
CA LEU A 40 -5.58 -3.08 6.03
C LEU A 40 -6.18 -1.67 5.82
N GLU A 41 -6.65 -1.04 6.90
CA GLU A 41 -7.20 0.31 6.85
C GLU A 41 -6.14 1.38 6.55
N ILE A 42 -4.94 1.25 7.12
CA ILE A 42 -3.84 2.19 6.83
C ILE A 42 -3.53 2.14 5.33
N GLU A 43 -3.33 0.95 4.76
CA GLU A 43 -3.00 0.81 3.35
C GLU A 43 -4.13 1.30 2.44
N HIS A 44 -5.35 0.78 2.64
CA HIS A 44 -6.40 0.95 1.65
C HIS A 44 -7.32 2.13 1.92
N CYS A 45 -7.61 2.45 3.17
CA CYS A 45 -8.55 3.51 3.53
C CYS A 45 -7.84 4.85 3.75
N VAL A 46 -6.67 4.85 4.40
CA VAL A 46 -5.92 6.08 4.69
C VAL A 46 -5.04 6.47 3.51
N LEU A 47 -4.07 5.62 3.14
CA LEU A 47 -3.04 5.96 2.15
C LEU A 47 -3.56 5.95 0.71
N ARG A 48 -4.49 5.04 0.39
CA ARG A 48 -5.11 4.95 -0.95
C ARG A 48 -6.48 5.63 -1.05
N GLY A 49 -6.99 6.17 0.06
CA GLY A 49 -8.27 6.88 0.11
C GLY A 49 -9.47 6.10 -0.43
N ALA A 50 -9.45 4.77 -0.33
CA ALA A 50 -10.46 3.89 -0.92
C ALA A 50 -10.62 3.98 -2.45
N MET A 51 -9.77 4.74 -3.17
CA MET A 51 -9.94 5.07 -4.60
C MET A 51 -9.63 3.91 -5.56
N GLY A 52 -9.07 2.80 -5.06
CA GLY A 52 -8.64 1.65 -5.87
C GLY A 52 -9.23 0.30 -5.41
N ILE A 53 -10.23 0.31 -4.52
CA ILE A 53 -10.74 -0.91 -3.89
C ILE A 53 -11.37 -1.85 -4.92
N GLY A 54 -11.91 -1.36 -6.04
CA GLY A 54 -12.88 -2.12 -6.84
C GLY A 54 -12.43 -3.36 -7.64
N LYS A 55 -11.14 -3.60 -7.94
CA LYS A 55 -10.76 -4.70 -8.87
C LYS A 55 -9.58 -5.59 -8.47
N TRP A 56 -8.59 -5.07 -7.72
CA TRP A 56 -7.34 -5.81 -7.48
C TRP A 56 -7.39 -6.71 -6.23
N LEU A 57 -8.31 -6.45 -5.31
CA LEU A 57 -8.46 -7.19 -4.05
C LEU A 57 -9.37 -8.42 -4.17
N GLY A 58 -10.05 -8.61 -5.30
CA GLY A 58 -10.95 -9.75 -5.50
C GLY A 58 -12.01 -9.86 -4.40
N SER A 59 -12.10 -11.01 -3.74
CA SER A 59 -13.03 -11.24 -2.62
C SER A 59 -12.71 -10.45 -1.34
N ALA A 60 -11.54 -9.81 -1.24
CA ALA A 60 -11.20 -8.96 -0.10
C ALA A 60 -11.80 -7.56 -0.17
N ASN A 61 -12.46 -7.19 -1.28
CA ASN A 61 -13.17 -5.91 -1.40
C ASN A 61 -14.16 -5.65 -0.26
N GLU A 62 -14.83 -6.70 0.21
CA GLU A 62 -15.87 -6.60 1.26
C GLU A 62 -15.28 -6.27 2.64
N LEU A 63 -13.98 -6.56 2.84
CA LEU A 63 -13.27 -6.30 4.08
C LEU A 63 -12.76 -4.85 4.16
N VAL A 64 -12.48 -4.23 3.00
CA VAL A 64 -12.01 -2.86 2.95
C VAL A 64 -13.21 -1.92 2.88
N ARG A 65 -13.61 -1.39 4.03
CA ARG A 65 -14.68 -0.39 4.13
C ARG A 65 -14.08 1.02 4.19
N PRO A 66 -14.52 1.94 3.32
CA PRO A 66 -14.14 3.34 3.44
C PRO A 66 -14.41 3.87 4.85
N ILE A 67 -13.52 4.74 5.33
CA ILE A 67 -13.75 5.42 6.61
C ILE A 67 -14.88 6.44 6.39
N GLU A 68 -15.90 6.39 7.25
CA GLU A 68 -17.09 7.23 7.17
C GLU A 68 -16.77 8.72 7.42
N PRO A 69 -17.45 9.67 6.74
CA PRO A 69 -17.29 11.10 6.96
C PRO A 69 -17.51 11.58 8.40
N SER A 70 -18.34 10.88 9.16
CA SER A 70 -18.61 11.16 10.57
C SER A 70 -17.51 10.69 11.51
N SER A 71 -16.55 9.89 11.03
CA SER A 71 -15.45 9.38 11.84
C SER A 71 -14.39 10.45 12.08
N GLU A 72 -13.87 10.53 13.29
CA GLU A 72 -12.69 11.36 13.62
C GLU A 72 -11.43 10.96 12.83
N ARG A 73 -11.44 9.77 12.20
CA ARG A 73 -10.37 9.28 11.32
C ARG A 73 -10.47 9.82 9.90
N TYR A 74 -11.61 10.40 9.51
CA TYR A 74 -11.88 10.86 8.15
C TYR A 74 -10.89 11.92 7.64
N PRO A 75 -10.46 12.92 8.44
CA PRO A 75 -9.50 13.93 8.00
C PRO A 75 -8.12 13.36 7.64
N CYS A 76 -7.78 12.15 8.11
CA CYS A 76 -6.51 11.50 7.84
C CYS A 76 -6.43 10.87 6.44
N ILE A 77 -7.57 10.77 5.74
CA ILE A 77 -7.66 10.10 4.45
C ILE A 77 -6.99 10.93 3.35
N CYS A 78 -6.17 10.27 2.52
CA CYS A 78 -5.67 10.88 1.28
C CYS A 78 -6.84 11.11 0.31
N THR A 79 -7.20 12.38 0.07
CA THR A 79 -8.31 12.78 -0.80
C THR A 79 -7.97 12.79 -2.29
N LYS A 80 -6.68 12.73 -2.63
CA LYS A 80 -6.18 12.69 -4.00
C LYS A 80 -5.30 11.46 -4.18
N PRO A 81 -5.35 10.80 -5.35
CA PRO A 81 -4.41 9.73 -5.65
C PRO A 81 -2.98 10.26 -5.55
N ILE A 82 -2.13 9.52 -4.83
CA ILE A 82 -0.69 9.77 -4.76
C ILE A 82 -0.02 8.61 -5.50
N PRO A 83 0.21 8.68 -6.83
CA PRO A 83 0.67 7.54 -7.61
C PRO A 83 2.00 6.95 -7.12
N HIS A 84 2.85 7.80 -6.56
CA HIS A 84 4.12 7.36 -6.00
C HIS A 84 3.99 6.42 -4.82
N ILE A 85 2.89 6.50 -4.05
CA ILE A 85 2.71 5.72 -2.83
C ILE A 85 2.81 4.22 -3.09
N TYR A 86 2.41 3.76 -4.27
CA TYR A 86 2.47 2.36 -4.69
C TYR A 86 3.90 1.80 -4.76
N PHE A 87 4.88 2.65 -5.03
CA PHE A 87 6.30 2.26 -5.05
C PHE A 87 6.96 2.33 -3.67
N LEU A 88 6.29 2.94 -2.69
CA LEU A 88 6.80 3.08 -1.33
C LEU A 88 6.24 2.04 -0.38
N LEU A 89 5.03 1.54 -0.65
CA LEU A 89 4.38 0.51 0.14
C LEU A 89 5.03 -0.85 -0.11
N CYS A 90 5.80 -1.31 0.87
CA CYS A 90 6.40 -2.63 0.88
C CYS A 90 5.61 -3.51 1.85
N ASN A 91 4.80 -4.40 1.28
CA ASN A 91 3.95 -5.32 2.04
C ASN A 91 4.67 -6.65 2.31
N GLY A 92 5.98 -6.75 1.99
CA GLY A 92 6.80 -7.94 2.23
C GLY A 92 6.43 -9.18 1.38
N ILE A 93 5.61 -9.02 0.34
CA ILE A 93 5.31 -10.07 -0.63
C ILE A 93 6.26 -10.00 -1.82
N ASN A 94 6.44 -11.11 -2.55
CA ASN A 94 7.44 -11.20 -3.63
C ASN A 94 7.25 -10.15 -4.75
N SER A 95 6.02 -9.67 -4.94
CA SER A 95 5.70 -8.63 -5.92
C SER A 95 5.77 -7.20 -5.37
N SER A 96 6.11 -7.02 -4.09
CA SER A 96 6.25 -5.69 -3.49
C SER A 96 7.56 -5.02 -3.91
N PRO A 97 7.60 -3.69 -4.01
CA PRO A 97 8.86 -2.97 -4.15
C PRO A 97 9.79 -3.27 -2.96
N ILE A 98 11.09 -3.12 -3.19
CA ILE A 98 12.12 -3.25 -2.14
C ILE A 98 11.87 -2.17 -1.08
N LEU A 99 12.12 -2.49 0.19
CA LEU A 99 12.02 -1.50 1.26
C LEU A 99 13.11 -0.44 1.08
N HIS A 100 12.69 0.81 0.83
CA HIS A 100 13.59 1.97 0.73
C HIS A 100 13.56 2.82 2.00
N VAL A 101 14.75 3.26 2.44
CA VAL A 101 14.92 4.21 3.54
C VAL A 101 15.18 5.58 2.92
N PHE A 102 14.27 6.52 3.14
CA PHE A 102 14.33 7.86 2.56
C PHE A 102 15.17 8.80 3.42
N SER A 103 15.98 9.64 2.78
CA SER A 103 16.74 10.67 3.48
C SER A 103 15.90 11.94 3.67
N PRO A 104 16.00 12.63 4.81
CA PRO A 104 15.39 13.94 4.98
C PRO A 104 15.91 14.91 3.92
N GLY A 105 15.02 15.67 3.27
CA GLY A 105 15.39 16.70 2.29
C GLY A 105 15.52 16.23 0.84
N SER A 106 15.52 14.92 0.56
CA SER A 106 15.56 14.35 -0.81
C SER A 106 14.35 13.48 -1.16
N LEU A 107 13.32 13.45 -0.30
CA LEU A 107 12.19 12.52 -0.42
C LEU A 107 11.60 12.45 -1.84
N GLN A 108 11.30 13.58 -2.48
CA GLN A 108 10.72 13.61 -3.82
C GLN A 108 11.65 12.95 -4.87
N LYS A 109 12.94 13.28 -4.83
CA LYS A 109 13.95 12.71 -5.73
C LYS A 109 14.11 11.21 -5.48
N ASP A 110 14.15 10.81 -4.22
CA ASP A 110 14.30 9.41 -3.83
C ASP A 110 13.08 8.59 -4.30
N ILE A 111 11.88 9.13 -4.15
CA ILE A 111 10.63 8.54 -4.65
C ILE A 111 10.68 8.34 -6.18
N GLU A 112 11.13 9.35 -6.93
CA GLU A 112 11.24 9.27 -8.39
C GLU A 112 12.24 8.21 -8.82
N LEU A 113 13.42 8.18 -8.20
CA LEU A 113 14.46 7.18 -8.48
C LEU A 113 13.96 5.76 -8.21
N VAL A 114 13.29 5.55 -7.07
CA VAL A 114 12.74 4.23 -6.70
C VAL A 114 11.64 3.80 -7.67
N SER A 115 10.75 4.72 -8.04
CA SER A 115 9.68 4.44 -9.00
C SER A 115 10.25 4.03 -10.36
N GLN A 116 11.26 4.76 -10.86
CA GLN A 116 11.92 4.45 -12.12
C GLN A 116 12.66 3.10 -12.07
N ALA A 117 13.42 2.85 -11.02
CA ALA A 117 14.15 1.59 -10.85
C ALA A 117 13.19 0.38 -10.81
N PHE A 118 12.06 0.51 -10.11
CA PHE A 118 11.04 -0.53 -10.07
C PHE A 118 10.45 -0.80 -11.46
N LEU A 119 10.06 0.25 -12.18
CA LEU A 119 9.48 0.12 -13.52
C LEU A 119 10.46 -0.50 -14.51
N GLN A 120 11.71 -0.04 -14.53
CA GLN A 120 12.76 -0.59 -15.40
C GLN A 120 13.04 -2.07 -15.14
N SER A 121 12.90 -2.52 -13.88
CA SER A 121 13.19 -3.91 -13.49
C SER A 121 12.00 -4.86 -13.70
N ASN A 122 10.76 -4.35 -13.69
CA ASN A 122 9.56 -5.19 -13.61
C ASN A 122 8.60 -5.00 -14.79
N VAL A 123 8.74 -3.96 -15.60
CA VAL A 123 7.82 -3.65 -16.71
C VAL A 123 8.58 -3.72 -18.02
N SER A 124 8.08 -4.57 -18.94
CA SER A 124 8.53 -4.62 -20.33
C SER A 124 7.48 -3.99 -21.23
N LEU A 125 7.90 -3.13 -22.15
CA LEU A 125 7.01 -2.50 -23.13
C LEU A 125 7.10 -3.25 -24.45
N ASP A 126 5.97 -3.75 -24.93
CA ASP A 126 5.84 -4.22 -26.31
C ASP A 126 5.58 -3.03 -27.23
N LEU A 127 6.65 -2.60 -27.91
CA LEU A 127 6.62 -1.46 -28.83
C LEU A 127 5.85 -1.74 -30.12
N ILE A 128 5.57 -3.01 -30.43
CA ILE A 128 4.78 -3.41 -31.61
C ILE A 128 3.30 -3.16 -31.31
N ALA A 129 2.82 -3.62 -30.14
CA ALA A 129 1.45 -3.39 -29.69
C ALA A 129 1.11 -1.90 -29.50
N LEU A 130 2.09 -1.08 -29.08
CA LEU A 130 1.91 0.37 -28.92
C LEU A 130 1.65 1.12 -30.24
N LYS A 131 2.17 0.63 -31.37
CA LYS A 131 1.94 1.24 -32.68
C LYS A 131 0.55 0.98 -33.26
N GLU A 132 -0.17 -0.01 -32.75
CA GLU A 132 -1.52 -0.36 -33.23
C GLU A 132 -2.63 0.43 -32.50
N VAL A 133 -2.29 1.13 -31.41
CA VAL A 133 -3.23 1.89 -30.56
C VAL A 133 -3.09 3.41 -30.75
N CYS A 134 -2.03 3.89 -31.41
CA CYS A 134 -1.79 5.30 -31.75
C CYS A 134 -2.11 5.58 -33.21
#